data_AF-A0A2E3VXI0-F1
#
_entry.id   AF-A0A2E3VXI0-F1
#
_cell.length_a   1.000
_cell.length_b   1.000
_cell.length_c   1.000
_cell.angle_alpha   90.00
_cell.angle_beta   90.00
_cell.angle_gamma   90.00
#
_symmetry.space_group_name_H-M   'P 1'
#
loop_
_entity.id
_entity.type
_entity.pdbx_description
1 polymer ?
#
loop_
_entity_poly.entity_id
_entity_poly.type
_entity_poly.pdbx_seq_one_letter_code
_entity_poly.pdbx_strand_id
1 'polypeptide(L)'
;MKVLLSVFLFAQFCLAKGGYLFVESHFNPNQRWTKFSKDDELNVKNLIQHLVKSTSGKKLLLKAKRKAAKQGLTLLDVIKPGEGSLTDTTLIRRFSPRSPEHIAYETKSVVYVNRSLNQYDAILDLAHELTHFVYRRDFNPYRSDFSLSEFIKNTIEGTGGEVQAFVRECQVLKELFPVKYNDRYNCGKILDPKTGKISYELAVKRFYQVGTFEDPFKRLLLKEGILSDFPELNAEEVSFVSSAYGVPYPVAAYKEYKSVMSKVCSNDKKRIAYLDQTKKGRNPASSFIKSYHEKCKHFE
;
A
#
# COMPACT_ATOMS: atom_id res chain seq x y z
N MET A 1 -52.36 -14.70 -46.74
CA MET A 1 -51.96 -15.02 -45.35
C MET A 1 -50.47 -15.24 -45.35
N LYS A 2 -49.64 -14.22 -45.10
CA LYS A 2 -49.30 -13.64 -43.79
C LYS A 2 -48.62 -14.65 -42.86
N VAL A 3 -47.36 -14.31 -42.55
CA VAL A 3 -46.51 -14.77 -41.45
C VAL A 3 -45.82 -16.11 -41.65
N LEU A 4 -44.54 -16.04 -42.05
CA LEU A 4 -43.40 -16.68 -41.36
C LEU A 4 -42.09 -16.24 -42.04
N LEU A 5 -41.92 -14.92 -42.18
CA LEU A 5 -40.70 -14.28 -42.66
C LEU A 5 -40.19 -13.37 -41.53
N SER A 6 -39.77 -13.97 -40.41
CA SER A 6 -39.30 -13.21 -39.25
C SER A 6 -38.38 -13.97 -38.28
N VAL A 7 -37.75 -15.08 -38.69
CA VAL A 7 -36.80 -15.82 -37.82
C VAL A 7 -35.34 -15.73 -38.28
N PHE A 8 -35.06 -15.11 -39.44
CA PHE A 8 -33.69 -14.98 -39.99
C PHE A 8 -33.08 -13.57 -39.89
N LEU A 9 -33.49 -12.77 -38.90
CA LEU A 9 -32.95 -11.42 -38.68
C LEU A 9 -32.63 -11.09 -37.21
N PHE A 10 -32.53 -12.11 -36.34
CA PHE A 10 -32.16 -11.94 -34.93
C PHE A 10 -31.03 -12.85 -34.45
N ALA A 11 -30.15 -13.27 -35.38
CA ALA A 11 -28.94 -14.05 -35.06
C ALA A 11 -27.62 -13.31 -35.35
N GLN A 12 -27.65 -11.97 -35.51
CA GLN A 12 -26.44 -11.14 -35.68
C GLN A 12 -26.19 -10.14 -34.54
N PHE A 13 -26.94 -10.19 -33.44
CA PHE A 13 -26.76 -9.25 -32.30
C PHE A 13 -26.23 -9.89 -31.00
N CYS A 14 -25.57 -11.04 -31.06
CA CYS A 14 -24.99 -11.69 -29.88
C CYS A 14 -23.46 -11.92 -29.93
N LEU A 15 -22.72 -11.20 -30.80
CA LEU A 15 -21.25 -11.22 -30.82
C LEU A 15 -20.61 -9.82 -30.67
N ALA A 16 -21.35 -8.84 -30.16
CA ALA A 16 -20.82 -7.52 -29.86
C ALA A 16 -21.06 -7.15 -28.38
N LYS A 17 -20.37 -7.84 -27.47
CA LYS A 17 -20.14 -7.33 -26.11
C LYS A 17 -18.64 -7.33 -25.83
N GLY A 18 -18.05 -6.14 -25.90
CA GLY A 18 -16.83 -5.82 -25.15
C GLY A 18 -15.50 -5.89 -25.88
N GLY A 19 -15.46 -5.77 -27.20
CA GLY A 19 -14.23 -5.37 -27.91
C GLY A 19 -14.08 -3.86 -27.81
N TYR A 20 -13.55 -3.34 -26.70
CA TYR A 20 -13.10 -1.95 -26.68
C TYR A 20 -12.02 -1.81 -27.75
N LEU A 21 -12.27 -0.90 -28.70
CA LEU A 21 -11.35 -0.47 -29.73
C LEU A 21 -10.00 -0.14 -29.08
N PHE A 22 -9.04 -1.05 -29.18
CA PHE A 22 -7.67 -0.80 -28.76
C PHE A 22 -7.10 0.22 -29.75
N VAL A 23 -7.21 1.50 -29.44
CA VAL A 23 -6.20 2.44 -29.92
C VAL A 23 -4.93 1.98 -29.20
N GLU A 24 -4.05 1.28 -29.91
CA GLU A 24 -2.70 1.05 -29.41
C GLU A 24 -2.07 2.42 -29.17
N SER A 25 -2.13 2.84 -27.91
CA SER A 25 -1.51 4.07 -27.46
C SER A 25 -0.01 3.94 -27.69
N HIS A 26 0.56 4.90 -28.42
CA HIS A 26 2.00 4.97 -28.58
C HIS A 26 2.61 5.28 -27.21
N PHE A 27 3.15 4.25 -26.54
CA PHE A 27 3.87 4.40 -25.29
C PHE A 27 5.01 5.39 -25.47
N ASN A 28 5.07 6.42 -24.64
CA ASN A 28 6.17 7.36 -24.61
C ASN A 28 6.71 7.44 -23.18
N PRO A 29 7.87 6.80 -22.89
CA PRO A 29 8.40 6.71 -21.53
C PRO A 29 8.74 8.08 -20.93
N ASN A 30 8.92 9.12 -21.74
CA ASN A 30 9.30 10.46 -21.29
C ASN A 30 8.09 11.39 -21.16
N GLN A 31 6.92 11.01 -21.66
CA GLN A 31 5.71 11.81 -21.58
C GLN A 31 5.02 11.58 -20.24
N ARG A 32 4.43 12.63 -19.65
CA ARG A 32 3.55 12.48 -18.48
C ARG A 32 2.40 11.53 -18.79
N TRP A 33 2.13 10.59 -17.89
CA TRP A 33 1.10 9.56 -18.15
C TRP A 33 -0.32 10.14 -18.22
N THR A 34 -0.55 11.26 -17.55
CA THR A 34 -1.80 12.03 -17.58
C THR A 34 -2.02 12.83 -18.86
N LYS A 35 -1.03 12.91 -19.76
CA LYS A 35 -1.18 13.59 -21.06
C LYS A 35 -1.83 12.73 -22.14
N PHE A 36 -2.09 11.44 -21.87
CA PHE A 36 -2.70 10.56 -22.87
C PHE A 36 -4.15 10.95 -23.17
N SER A 37 -4.91 11.36 -22.14
CA SER A 37 -6.28 11.82 -22.25
C SER A 37 -6.58 12.91 -21.21
N LYS A 38 -7.61 13.72 -21.47
CA LYS A 38 -8.20 14.60 -20.43
C LYS A 38 -8.99 13.81 -19.38
N ASP A 39 -9.31 12.55 -19.67
CA ASP A 39 -10.02 11.64 -18.78
C ASP A 39 -9.02 10.81 -17.95
N ASP A 40 -9.06 11.02 -16.63
CA ASP A 40 -8.25 10.32 -15.63
C ASP A 40 -8.45 8.80 -15.68
N GLU A 41 -9.68 8.32 -15.91
CA GLU A 41 -9.96 6.88 -16.01
C GLU A 41 -9.28 6.28 -17.25
N LEU A 42 -9.28 7.01 -18.37
CA LEU A 42 -8.64 6.57 -19.60
C LEU A 42 -7.10 6.55 -19.46
N ASN A 43 -6.53 7.52 -18.73
CA ASN A 43 -5.11 7.54 -18.38
C ASN A 43 -4.72 6.31 -17.51
N VAL A 44 -5.54 5.97 -16.52
CA VAL A 44 -5.32 4.77 -15.68
C VAL A 44 -5.45 3.48 -16.50
N LYS A 45 -6.47 3.38 -17.36
CA LYS A 45 -6.61 2.24 -18.29
C LYS A 45 -5.36 2.06 -19.15
N ASN A 46 -4.78 3.14 -19.66
CA ASN A 46 -3.56 3.08 -20.44
C ASN A 46 -2.38 2.51 -19.63
N LEU A 47 -2.17 2.97 -18.39
CA LEU A 47 -1.15 2.40 -17.49
C LEU A 47 -1.35 0.89 -17.27
N ILE A 48 -2.59 0.46 -17.01
CA ILE A 48 -2.94 -0.95 -16.81
C ILE A 48 -2.63 -1.77 -18.07
N GLN A 49 -2.94 -1.25 -19.27
CA GLN A 49 -2.64 -1.89 -20.55
C GLN A 49 -1.15 -2.06 -20.81
N HIS A 50 -0.30 -1.17 -20.30
CA HIS A 50 1.14 -1.36 -20.36
C HIS A 50 1.65 -2.32 -19.30
N LEU A 51 1.18 -2.21 -18.05
CA LEU A 51 1.58 -3.09 -16.95
C LEU A 51 1.23 -4.57 -17.20
N VAL A 52 0.12 -4.85 -17.91
CA VAL A 52 -0.29 -6.23 -18.23
C VAL A 52 0.66 -6.94 -19.21
N LYS A 53 1.54 -6.20 -19.90
CA LYS A 53 2.58 -6.78 -20.77
C LYS A 53 3.68 -7.47 -19.96
N SER A 54 3.84 -7.13 -18.67
CA SER A 54 4.72 -7.84 -17.73
C SER A 54 4.00 -9.05 -17.15
N THR A 55 4.70 -10.18 -17.06
CA THR A 55 4.18 -11.40 -16.42
C THR A 55 3.87 -11.14 -14.94
N SER A 56 4.78 -10.46 -14.24
CA SER A 56 4.62 -10.04 -12.85
C SER A 56 3.48 -9.01 -12.69
N GLY A 57 3.44 -8.00 -13.55
CA GLY A 57 2.38 -6.98 -13.57
C GLY A 57 1.00 -7.56 -13.83
N LYS A 58 0.86 -8.45 -14.81
CA LYS A 58 -0.40 -9.17 -15.09
C LYS A 58 -0.89 -9.97 -13.89
N LYS A 59 -0.01 -10.73 -13.23
CA LYS A 59 -0.36 -11.49 -12.01
C LYS A 59 -0.81 -10.55 -10.89
N LEU A 60 -0.15 -9.41 -10.73
CA LEU A 60 -0.50 -8.41 -9.72
C LEU A 60 -1.88 -7.80 -9.98
N LEU A 61 -2.14 -7.36 -11.22
CA LEU A 61 -3.44 -6.81 -11.64
C LEU A 61 -4.60 -7.81 -11.43
N LEU A 62 -4.38 -9.10 -11.71
CA LEU A 62 -5.39 -10.14 -11.46
C LEU A 62 -5.73 -10.26 -9.98
N LYS A 63 -4.73 -10.19 -9.09
CA LYS A 63 -4.97 -10.22 -7.65
C LYS A 63 -5.64 -8.94 -7.16
N ALA A 64 -5.21 -7.78 -7.66
CA ALA A 64 -5.83 -6.49 -7.34
C ALA A 64 -7.30 -6.48 -7.75
N LYS A 65 -7.62 -6.95 -8.96
CA LYS A 65 -9.01 -7.08 -9.44
C LYS A 65 -9.85 -7.95 -8.50
N ARG A 66 -9.31 -9.09 -8.06
CA ARG A 66 -9.99 -9.97 -7.09
C ARG A 66 -10.20 -9.29 -5.74
N LYS A 67 -9.22 -8.53 -5.23
CA LYS A 67 -9.35 -7.80 -3.95
C LYS A 67 -10.39 -6.68 -4.05
N ALA A 68 -10.38 -5.89 -5.13
CA ALA A 68 -11.38 -4.85 -5.38
C ALA A 68 -12.80 -5.44 -5.49
N ALA A 69 -12.96 -6.55 -6.22
CA ALA A 69 -14.26 -7.19 -6.41
C ALA A 69 -14.88 -7.69 -5.09
N LYS A 70 -14.06 -8.11 -4.10
CA LYS A 70 -14.55 -8.47 -2.76
C LYS A 70 -15.20 -7.30 -2.02
N GLN A 71 -14.92 -6.06 -2.43
CA GLN A 71 -15.50 -4.84 -1.88
C GLN A 71 -16.60 -4.25 -2.79
N GLY A 72 -17.01 -4.97 -3.83
CA GLY A 72 -17.96 -4.46 -4.83
C GLY A 72 -17.37 -3.39 -5.76
N LEU A 73 -16.04 -3.30 -5.85
CA LEU A 73 -15.31 -2.30 -6.63
C LEU A 73 -14.61 -2.92 -7.83
N THR A 74 -14.34 -2.11 -8.85
CA THR A 74 -13.47 -2.43 -9.98
C THR A 74 -12.04 -1.92 -9.73
N LEU A 75 -11.10 -2.25 -10.62
CA LEU A 75 -9.74 -1.70 -10.55
C LEU A 75 -9.71 -0.18 -10.71
N LEU A 76 -10.62 0.36 -11.51
CA LEU A 76 -10.67 1.80 -11.81
C LEU A 76 -11.27 2.61 -10.66
N ASP A 77 -12.06 1.97 -9.80
CA ASP A 77 -12.55 2.59 -8.57
C ASP A 77 -11.46 2.76 -7.51
N VAL A 78 -10.44 1.87 -7.52
CA VAL A 78 -9.38 1.83 -6.52
C VAL A 78 -8.06 2.43 -6.97
N ILE A 79 -7.81 2.58 -8.28
CA ILE A 79 -6.60 3.23 -8.80
C ILE A 79 -6.95 4.64 -9.27
N LYS A 80 -6.31 5.65 -8.69
CA LYS A 80 -6.59 7.06 -8.96
C LYS A 80 -5.32 7.85 -9.21
N PRO A 81 -5.35 8.92 -10.01
CA PRO A 81 -4.24 9.85 -10.09
C PRO A 81 -4.20 10.73 -8.82
N GLY A 82 -3.03 10.88 -8.20
CA GLY A 82 -2.80 11.71 -7.01
C GLY A 82 -1.59 12.64 -7.15
N GLU A 83 -1.33 13.46 -6.13
CA GLU A 83 -0.15 14.35 -6.08
C GLU A 83 1.15 13.60 -5.72
N GLY A 84 1.00 12.44 -5.08
CA GLY A 84 2.07 11.48 -4.80
C GLY A 84 1.59 10.06 -5.09
N SER A 85 2.54 9.14 -5.23
CA SER A 85 2.25 7.70 -5.33
C SER A 85 2.18 7.15 -3.91
N LEU A 86 1.04 6.56 -3.55
CA LEU A 86 0.83 5.94 -2.25
C LEU A 86 -0.42 5.05 -2.25
N THR A 87 -0.37 3.98 -1.47
CA THR A 87 -1.54 3.14 -1.18
C THR A 87 -2.12 3.56 0.16
N ASP A 88 -3.14 4.41 0.11
CA ASP A 88 -3.82 4.88 1.30
C ASP A 88 -4.71 3.77 1.83
N THR A 89 -4.59 3.46 3.11
CA THR A 89 -5.42 2.46 3.78
C THR A 89 -6.08 3.09 4.99
N THR A 90 -7.38 3.29 4.88
CA THR A 90 -8.20 3.85 5.95
C THR A 90 -8.87 2.73 6.73
N LEU A 91 -8.60 2.68 8.04
CA LEU A 91 -9.36 1.86 8.98
C LEU A 91 -10.57 2.65 9.48
N ILE A 92 -11.75 2.30 9.00
CA ILE A 92 -13.02 2.87 9.42
C ILE A 92 -13.49 2.14 10.67
N ARG A 93 -13.64 2.88 11.76
CA ARG A 93 -14.22 2.41 13.01
C ARG A 93 -15.67 2.88 13.09
N ARG A 94 -16.62 1.96 13.24
CA ARG A 94 -18.04 2.29 13.45
C ARG A 94 -18.52 1.72 14.78
N PHE A 95 -19.27 2.52 15.53
CA PHE A 95 -20.02 2.07 16.69
C PHE A 95 -21.39 2.75 16.70
N SER A 96 -22.38 2.11 17.31
CA SER A 96 -23.70 2.72 17.49
C SER A 96 -23.71 3.53 18.79
N PRO A 97 -24.29 4.75 18.82
CA PRO A 97 -24.50 5.47 20.08
C PRO A 97 -25.30 4.69 21.12
N ARG A 98 -26.17 3.76 20.67
CA ARG A 98 -26.96 2.88 21.55
C ARG A 98 -26.15 1.71 22.13
N SER A 99 -25.04 1.37 21.48
CA SER A 99 -24.17 0.26 21.85
C SER A 99 -22.70 0.62 21.62
N PRO A 100 -22.19 1.66 22.29
CA PRO A 100 -20.86 2.22 22.03
C PRO A 100 -19.73 1.27 22.41
N GLU A 101 -20.01 0.22 23.19
CA GLU A 101 -19.10 -0.89 23.48
C GLU A 101 -18.81 -1.78 22.24
N HIS A 102 -19.74 -1.89 21.30
CA HIS A 102 -19.59 -2.74 20.11
C HIS A 102 -19.01 -1.94 18.94
N ILE A 103 -17.81 -2.33 18.51
CA ILE A 103 -17.08 -1.68 17.42
C ILE A 103 -16.98 -2.61 16.22
N ALA A 104 -17.38 -2.12 15.06
CA ALA A 104 -17.07 -2.72 13.77
C ALA A 104 -15.88 -2.00 13.13
N TYR A 105 -14.99 -2.79 12.53
CA TYR A 105 -13.83 -2.31 11.78
C TYR A 105 -13.99 -2.67 10.30
N GLU A 106 -13.79 -1.70 9.43
CA GLU A 106 -13.81 -1.88 7.97
C GLU A 106 -12.59 -1.18 7.37
N THR A 107 -11.83 -1.87 6.53
CA THR A 107 -10.67 -1.28 5.86
C THR A 107 -11.00 -0.94 4.42
N LYS A 108 -10.66 0.29 3.99
CA LYS A 108 -10.73 0.70 2.58
C LYS A 108 -9.36 1.14 2.12
N SER A 109 -8.95 0.69 0.94
CA SER A 109 -7.66 1.05 0.36
C SER A 109 -7.82 1.65 -1.04
N VAL A 110 -7.08 2.72 -1.31
CA VAL A 110 -7.03 3.39 -2.61
C VAL A 110 -5.56 3.53 -3.01
N VAL A 111 -5.26 3.18 -4.26
CA VAL A 111 -3.94 3.33 -4.87
C VAL A 111 -3.90 4.65 -5.61
N TYR A 112 -3.03 5.55 -5.18
CA TYR A 112 -2.74 6.78 -5.88
C TYR A 112 -1.45 6.64 -6.69
N VAL A 113 -1.44 7.13 -7.92
CA VAL A 113 -0.25 7.24 -8.78
C VAL A 113 0.01 8.72 -9.04
N ASN A 114 1.25 9.17 -8.84
CA ASN A 114 1.60 10.58 -8.98
C ASN A 114 1.38 11.08 -10.42
N ARG A 115 0.49 12.08 -10.60
CA ARG A 115 0.12 12.73 -11.87
C ARG A 115 1.29 13.34 -12.64
N SER A 116 2.37 13.68 -11.92
CA SER A 116 3.57 14.36 -12.42
C SER A 116 4.51 13.43 -13.16
N LEU A 117 4.43 12.13 -12.91
CA LEU A 117 5.37 11.14 -13.41
C LEU A 117 5.25 10.97 -14.93
N ASN A 118 6.36 10.58 -15.54
CA ASN A 118 6.35 10.08 -16.90
C ASN A 118 5.71 8.67 -16.95
N GLN A 119 5.37 8.17 -18.12
CA GLN A 119 4.72 6.87 -18.27
C GLN A 119 5.59 5.71 -17.77
N TYR A 120 6.91 5.82 -17.87
CA TYR A 120 7.83 4.79 -17.40
C TYR A 120 7.79 4.67 -15.87
N ASP A 121 7.98 5.77 -15.15
CA ASP A 121 7.98 5.80 -13.68
C ASP A 121 6.59 5.48 -13.13
N ALA A 122 5.53 6.00 -13.76
CA ALA A 122 4.15 5.73 -13.33
C ALA A 122 3.75 4.24 -13.39
N ILE A 123 4.30 3.47 -14.33
CA ILE A 123 4.07 2.01 -14.40
C ILE A 123 4.77 1.29 -13.25
N LEU A 124 5.99 1.69 -12.93
CA LEU A 124 6.78 1.11 -11.85
C LEU A 124 6.14 1.43 -10.49
N ASP A 125 5.79 2.69 -10.26
CA ASP A 125 5.05 3.14 -9.08
C ASP A 125 3.71 2.42 -8.97
N LEU A 126 2.95 2.28 -10.06
CA LEU A 126 1.69 1.52 -10.03
C LEU A 126 1.92 0.06 -9.60
N ALA A 127 3.01 -0.57 -10.02
CA ALA A 127 3.35 -1.92 -9.59
C ALA A 127 3.76 -1.99 -8.12
N HIS A 128 4.51 -0.99 -7.63
CA HIS A 128 4.87 -0.83 -6.22
C HIS A 128 3.60 -0.72 -5.37
N GLU A 129 2.74 0.24 -5.69
CA GLU A 129 1.53 0.52 -4.92
C GLU A 129 0.49 -0.61 -5.01
N LEU A 130 0.31 -1.22 -6.18
CA LEU A 130 -0.55 -2.41 -6.27
C LEU A 130 -0.03 -3.57 -5.42
N THR A 131 1.27 -3.65 -5.14
CA THR A 131 1.82 -4.68 -4.24
C THR A 131 1.36 -4.44 -2.82
N HIS A 132 1.43 -3.21 -2.32
CA HIS A 132 0.84 -2.84 -1.04
C HIS A 132 -0.67 -3.15 -1.03
N PHE A 133 -1.40 -2.68 -2.04
CA PHE A 133 -2.84 -2.89 -2.12
C PHE A 133 -3.20 -4.38 -2.07
N VAL A 134 -2.52 -5.25 -2.82
CA VAL A 134 -2.85 -6.66 -2.89
C VAL A 134 -2.48 -7.41 -1.61
N TYR A 135 -1.28 -7.17 -1.09
CA TYR A 135 -0.65 -8.07 -0.13
C TYR A 135 -0.59 -7.52 1.29
N ARG A 136 -0.63 -6.20 1.48
CA ARG A 136 -0.56 -5.61 2.82
C ARG A 136 -1.76 -6.12 3.63
N ARG A 137 -1.44 -6.74 4.77
CA ARG A 137 -2.44 -7.25 5.70
C ARG A 137 -3.16 -6.08 6.34
N ASP A 138 -4.44 -6.27 6.65
CA ASP A 138 -5.19 -5.30 7.43
C ASP A 138 -4.53 -5.19 8.81
N PHE A 139 -4.07 -3.99 9.16
CA PHE A 139 -3.55 -3.71 10.49
C PHE A 139 -4.66 -3.03 11.32
N ASN A 140 -4.77 -3.40 12.58
CA ASN A 140 -5.71 -2.79 13.51
C ASN A 140 -4.95 -2.34 14.77
N PRO A 141 -4.62 -1.04 14.89
CA PRO A 141 -3.82 -0.53 16.00
C PRO A 141 -4.59 -0.52 17.33
N TYR A 142 -5.88 -0.81 17.31
CA TYR A 142 -6.69 -0.97 18.51
C TYR A 142 -6.53 -2.36 19.16
N ARG A 143 -5.96 -3.35 18.47
CA ARG A 143 -5.71 -4.67 19.07
C ARG A 143 -4.64 -4.59 20.16
N SER A 144 -4.69 -5.49 21.13
CA SER A 144 -3.75 -5.54 22.26
C SER A 144 -2.35 -6.01 21.87
N ASP A 145 -2.23 -6.77 20.78
CA ASP A 145 -0.98 -7.32 20.25
C ASP A 145 -0.26 -6.37 19.27
N PHE A 146 -0.77 -5.16 19.05
CA PHE A 146 -0.12 -4.17 18.19
C PHE A 146 1.14 -3.61 18.85
N SER A 147 2.31 -4.07 18.41
CA SER A 147 3.61 -3.69 18.96
C SER A 147 4.44 -2.84 18.00
N LEU A 148 5.32 -1.99 18.55
CA LEU A 148 6.23 -1.14 17.77
C LEU A 148 7.20 -1.98 16.91
N SER A 149 7.79 -3.03 17.51
CA SER A 149 8.75 -3.88 16.82
C SER A 149 8.13 -4.58 15.61
N GLU A 150 6.96 -5.19 15.82
CA GLU A 150 6.22 -5.83 14.74
C GLU A 150 5.76 -4.83 13.68
N PHE A 151 5.34 -3.63 14.06
CA PHE A 151 4.94 -2.60 13.11
C PHE A 151 6.09 -2.21 12.17
N ILE A 152 7.29 -1.91 12.72
CA ILE A 152 8.45 -1.54 11.90
C ILE A 152 8.83 -2.71 10.96
N LYS A 153 8.92 -3.94 11.48
CA LYS A 153 9.25 -5.12 10.67
C LYS A 153 8.22 -5.38 9.59
N ASN A 154 6.93 -5.33 9.91
CA ASN A 154 5.88 -5.60 8.94
C ASN A 154 5.77 -4.52 7.86
N THR A 155 6.04 -3.25 8.20
CA THR A 155 6.10 -2.17 7.21
C THR A 155 7.20 -2.43 6.19
N ILE A 156 8.37 -2.88 6.63
CA ILE A 156 9.53 -3.11 5.75
C ILE A 156 9.45 -4.48 5.05
N GLU A 157 9.46 -5.55 5.83
CA GLU A 157 9.66 -6.93 5.37
C GLU A 157 8.36 -7.75 5.30
N GLY A 158 7.28 -7.23 5.88
CA GLY A 158 6.00 -7.92 5.93
C GLY A 158 5.44 -8.24 4.55
N THR A 159 4.45 -9.13 4.51
CA THR A 159 3.70 -9.37 3.26
C THR A 159 3.01 -8.08 2.83
N GLY A 160 3.35 -7.57 1.65
CA GLY A 160 2.94 -6.26 1.14
C GLY A 160 3.68 -5.08 1.79
N GLY A 161 4.83 -5.32 2.43
CA GLY A 161 5.76 -4.30 2.90
C GLY A 161 6.62 -3.74 1.76
N GLU A 162 7.46 -2.77 2.11
CA GLU A 162 8.27 -1.99 1.16
C GLU A 162 9.27 -2.85 0.39
N VAL A 163 9.89 -3.84 1.03
CA VAL A 163 10.83 -4.75 0.36
C VAL A 163 10.14 -5.54 -0.74
N GLN A 164 8.94 -6.09 -0.45
CA GLN A 164 8.19 -6.85 -1.45
C GLN A 164 7.72 -5.98 -2.60
N ALA A 165 7.26 -4.76 -2.29
CA ALA A 165 6.83 -3.79 -3.29
C ALA A 165 7.98 -3.38 -4.21
N PHE A 166 9.14 -3.05 -3.64
CA PHE A 166 10.34 -2.72 -4.39
C PHE A 166 10.86 -3.89 -5.25
N VAL A 167 10.88 -5.11 -4.70
CA VAL A 167 11.26 -6.31 -5.47
C VAL A 167 10.30 -6.54 -6.64
N ARG A 168 9.00 -6.34 -6.44
CA ARG A 168 8.00 -6.45 -7.51
C ARG A 168 8.21 -5.39 -8.58
N GLU A 169 8.50 -4.16 -8.17
CA GLU A 169 8.82 -3.05 -9.05
C GLU A 169 10.04 -3.37 -9.93
N CYS A 170 11.14 -3.85 -9.35
CA CYS A 170 12.32 -4.27 -10.11
C CYS A 170 12.02 -5.46 -11.05
N GLN A 171 11.15 -6.40 -10.66
CA GLN A 171 10.70 -7.48 -11.56
C GLN A 171 9.96 -6.92 -12.79
N VAL A 172 9.01 -6.00 -12.57
CA VAL A 172 8.28 -5.33 -13.65
C VAL A 172 9.23 -4.54 -14.55
N LEU A 173 10.19 -3.82 -13.96
CA LEU A 173 11.23 -3.12 -14.70
C LEU A 173 12.01 -4.07 -15.62
N LYS A 174 12.49 -5.20 -15.08
CA LYS A 174 13.27 -6.19 -15.84
C LYS A 174 12.47 -6.79 -17.00
N GLU A 175 11.18 -7.00 -16.79
CA GLU A 175 10.27 -7.61 -17.77
C GLU A 175 9.83 -6.63 -18.87
N LEU A 176 9.60 -5.35 -18.55
CA LEU A 176 9.11 -4.35 -19.52
C LEU A 176 10.23 -3.57 -20.20
N PHE A 177 11.31 -3.28 -19.47
CA PHE A 177 12.38 -2.39 -19.91
C PHE A 177 13.77 -2.99 -19.60
N PRO A 178 14.10 -4.19 -20.14
CA PRO A 178 15.32 -4.90 -19.80
C PRO A 178 16.60 -4.10 -20.05
N VAL A 179 16.62 -3.26 -21.10
CA VAL A 179 17.76 -2.39 -21.44
C VAL A 179 18.00 -1.33 -20.36
N LYS A 180 16.94 -0.82 -19.73
CA LYS A 180 17.00 0.22 -18.68
C LYS A 180 17.19 -0.34 -17.27
N TYR A 181 17.25 -1.66 -17.11
CA TYR A 181 17.34 -2.26 -15.77
C TYR A 181 18.60 -1.81 -15.02
N ASN A 182 19.73 -1.73 -15.73
CA ASN A 182 21.01 -1.34 -15.16
C ASN A 182 21.10 0.17 -14.89
N ASP A 183 20.27 0.99 -15.56
CA ASP A 183 20.21 2.43 -15.34
C ASP A 183 19.61 2.77 -13.96
N ARG A 184 18.81 1.86 -13.39
CA ARG A 184 18.20 2.05 -12.08
C ARG A 184 19.08 1.47 -10.98
N TYR A 185 19.96 2.31 -10.44
CA TYR A 185 20.96 1.99 -9.41
C TYR A 185 20.46 0.99 -8.35
N ASN A 186 19.34 1.30 -7.68
CA ASN A 186 18.82 0.46 -6.59
C ASN A 186 18.38 -0.94 -7.02
N CYS A 187 17.85 -1.12 -8.26
CA CYS A 187 17.47 -2.44 -8.76
C CYS A 187 18.70 -3.29 -9.15
N GLY A 188 19.74 -2.67 -9.71
CA GLY A 188 21.00 -3.36 -10.01
C GLY A 188 21.70 -3.84 -8.74
N LYS A 189 21.58 -3.06 -7.67
CA LYS A 189 22.20 -3.32 -6.38
C LYS A 189 21.65 -4.58 -5.68
N ILE A 190 20.37 -4.93 -5.88
CA ILE A 190 19.74 -6.12 -5.27
C ILE A 190 19.88 -7.40 -6.12
N LEU A 191 20.70 -7.39 -7.17
CA LEU A 191 21.01 -8.61 -7.92
C LEU A 191 22.00 -9.47 -7.13
N ASP A 192 21.68 -10.76 -7.01
CA ASP A 192 22.62 -11.75 -6.52
C ASP A 192 23.79 -11.87 -7.53
N PRO A 193 25.06 -11.69 -7.09
CA PRO A 193 26.20 -11.63 -7.99
C PRO A 193 26.53 -12.97 -8.64
N LYS A 194 26.08 -14.09 -8.06
CA LYS A 194 26.35 -15.44 -8.58
C LYS A 194 25.31 -15.86 -9.61
N THR A 195 24.04 -15.51 -9.38
CA THR A 195 22.90 -15.99 -10.17
C THR A 195 22.31 -14.95 -11.10
N GLY A 196 22.62 -13.65 -10.91
CA GLY A 196 22.04 -12.54 -11.67
C GLY A 196 20.52 -12.37 -11.44
N LYS A 197 19.97 -13.02 -10.41
CA LYS A 197 18.55 -12.96 -10.03
C LYS A 197 18.35 -11.90 -8.96
N ILE A 198 17.15 -11.33 -8.91
CA ILE A 198 16.76 -10.38 -7.86
C ILE A 198 16.73 -11.12 -6.52
N SER A 199 17.48 -10.61 -5.53
CA SER A 199 17.56 -11.18 -4.18
C SER A 199 16.72 -10.37 -3.19
N TYR A 200 15.76 -11.04 -2.55
CA TYR A 200 14.94 -10.45 -1.50
C TYR A 200 15.78 -10.08 -0.28
N GLU A 201 16.70 -10.95 0.12
CA GLU A 201 17.58 -10.73 1.29
C GLU A 201 18.49 -9.52 1.11
N LEU A 202 19.03 -9.32 -0.10
CA LEU A 202 19.82 -8.11 -0.40
C LEU A 202 18.96 -6.84 -0.39
N ALA A 203 17.68 -6.95 -0.76
CA ALA A 203 16.75 -5.82 -0.64
C ALA A 203 16.48 -5.51 0.84
N VAL A 204 16.17 -6.52 1.68
CA VAL A 204 15.98 -6.34 3.14
C VAL A 204 17.16 -5.59 3.76
N LYS A 205 18.39 -6.08 3.55
CA LYS A 205 19.60 -5.45 4.11
C LYS A 205 19.71 -3.97 3.77
N ARG A 206 19.37 -3.60 2.53
CA ARG A 206 19.41 -2.21 2.08
C ARG A 206 18.34 -1.33 2.69
N PHE A 207 17.15 -1.86 2.96
CA PHE A 207 16.11 -1.10 3.66
C PHE A 207 16.50 -0.79 5.12
N TYR A 208 17.44 -1.54 5.71
CA TYR A 208 17.98 -1.29 7.05
C TYR A 208 19.24 -0.41 7.07
N GLN A 209 19.72 0.07 5.92
CA GLN A 209 20.77 1.07 5.85
C GLN A 209 20.20 2.44 6.24
N VAL A 210 20.55 2.91 7.44
CA VAL A 210 20.02 4.15 8.01
C VAL A 210 21.05 5.28 8.05
N GLY A 211 22.28 5.03 7.61
CA GLY A 211 23.34 6.04 7.54
C GLY A 211 23.57 6.76 8.86
N THR A 212 23.61 8.09 8.81
CA THR A 212 23.82 8.96 9.98
C THR A 212 22.71 8.85 11.05
N PHE A 213 21.58 8.21 10.74
CA PHE A 213 20.52 7.95 11.71
C PHE A 213 20.79 6.73 12.60
N GLU A 214 21.83 5.92 12.34
CA GLU A 214 22.06 4.67 13.07
C GLU A 214 22.12 4.89 14.59
N ASP A 215 23.05 5.71 15.07
CA ASP A 215 23.24 6.00 16.49
C ASP A 215 22.00 6.58 17.18
N PRO A 216 21.39 7.68 16.68
CA PRO A 216 20.19 8.22 17.32
C PRO A 216 19.04 7.23 17.29
N PHE A 217 18.90 6.42 16.24
CA PHE A 217 17.83 5.43 16.14
C PHE A 217 18.06 4.24 17.08
N LYS A 218 19.29 3.72 17.18
CA LYS A 218 19.63 2.66 18.14
C LYS A 218 19.34 3.08 19.58
N ARG A 219 19.63 4.34 19.95
CA ARG A 219 19.26 4.89 21.27
C ARG A 219 17.75 4.89 21.51
N LEU A 220 16.95 5.23 20.49
CA LEU A 220 15.49 5.16 20.58
C LEU A 220 15.02 3.72 20.76
N LEU A 221 15.51 2.78 19.94
CA LEU A 221 15.12 1.38 20.04
C LEU A 221 15.55 0.73 21.37
N LEU A 222 16.70 1.14 21.93
CA LEU A 222 17.14 0.71 23.25
C LEU A 222 16.20 1.19 24.34
N LYS A 223 15.77 2.46 24.28
CA LYS A 223 14.78 3.03 25.22
C LYS A 223 13.42 2.31 25.16
N GLU A 224 13.03 1.86 23.97
CA GLU A 224 11.80 1.11 23.74
C GLU A 224 11.97 -0.39 24.03
N GLY A 225 13.18 -0.87 24.35
CA GLY A 225 13.46 -2.27 24.70
C GLY A 225 13.45 -3.25 23.53
N ILE A 226 13.57 -2.77 22.28
CA ILE A 226 13.39 -3.58 21.05
C ILE A 226 14.62 -3.59 20.13
N LEU A 227 15.78 -3.09 20.60
CA LEU A 227 16.99 -3.01 19.77
C LEU A 227 17.43 -4.37 19.21
N SER A 228 17.31 -5.44 20.02
CA SER A 228 17.67 -6.81 19.61
C SER A 228 16.84 -7.33 18.44
N ASP A 229 15.68 -6.73 18.16
CA ASP A 229 14.81 -7.17 17.09
C ASP A 229 15.31 -6.70 15.72
N PHE A 230 16.25 -5.75 15.65
CA PHE A 230 16.71 -5.13 14.41
C PHE A 230 18.22 -5.32 14.18
N PRO A 231 18.70 -6.56 14.02
CA PRO A 231 20.13 -6.85 13.84
C PRO A 231 20.71 -6.31 12.53
N GLU A 232 19.89 -6.10 11.50
CA GLU A 232 20.34 -5.64 10.17
C GLU A 232 20.61 -4.12 10.09
N LEU A 233 20.26 -3.35 11.13
CA LEU A 233 20.50 -1.90 11.17
C LEU A 233 21.99 -1.58 11.13
N ASN A 234 22.36 -0.70 10.20
CA ASN A 234 23.75 -0.28 10.00
C ASN A 234 23.86 1.18 9.50
N ALA A 235 25.05 1.77 9.65
CA ALA A 235 25.39 3.12 9.19
C ALA A 235 25.83 3.21 7.72
N GLU A 236 25.64 2.17 6.89
CA GLU A 236 25.93 2.30 5.47
C GLU A 236 25.04 3.38 4.82
N GLU A 237 25.45 3.87 3.66
CA GLU A 237 24.74 4.89 2.90
C GLU A 237 23.26 4.50 2.67
N VAL A 238 22.35 5.44 2.94
CA VAL A 238 20.91 5.22 2.86
C VAL A 238 20.51 4.93 1.41
N SER A 239 20.05 3.70 1.15
CA SER A 239 19.52 3.33 -0.17
C SER A 239 18.07 3.75 -0.40
N PHE A 240 17.26 3.78 0.66
CA PHE A 240 15.81 3.95 0.57
C PHE A 240 15.27 4.93 1.60
N VAL A 241 14.57 5.96 1.11
CA VAL A 241 13.97 7.02 1.91
C VAL A 241 12.46 6.98 1.74
N SER A 242 11.71 7.10 2.83
CA SER A 242 10.26 7.24 2.80
C SER A 242 9.89 8.60 2.20
N SER A 243 9.05 8.61 1.16
CA SER A 243 8.53 9.83 0.53
C SER A 243 7.69 10.68 1.50
N ALA A 244 7.00 10.05 2.45
CA ALA A 244 6.13 10.74 3.41
C ALA A 244 6.90 11.42 4.55
N TYR A 245 8.06 10.87 4.95
CA TYR A 245 8.81 11.35 6.13
C TYR A 245 10.18 11.92 5.82
N GLY A 246 10.70 11.73 4.59
CA GLY A 246 12.02 12.22 4.18
C GLY A 246 13.19 11.59 4.96
N VAL A 247 13.00 10.41 5.55
CA VAL A 247 14.00 9.68 6.35
C VAL A 247 14.03 8.18 5.97
N PRO A 248 15.08 7.43 6.34
CA PRO A 248 15.15 5.99 6.08
C PRO A 248 13.94 5.23 6.63
N TYR A 249 13.56 4.14 5.96
CA TYR A 249 12.32 3.41 6.27
C TYR A 249 12.17 2.94 7.74
N PRO A 250 13.18 2.38 8.42
CA PRO A 250 13.06 2.03 9.83
C PRO A 250 12.69 3.23 10.72
N VAL A 251 13.31 4.38 10.45
CA VAL A 251 13.05 5.64 11.18
C VAL A 251 11.66 6.17 10.83
N ALA A 252 11.27 6.10 9.57
CA ALA A 252 9.94 6.51 9.11
C ALA A 252 8.84 5.67 9.76
N ALA A 253 8.99 4.34 9.78
CA ALA A 253 8.03 3.43 10.39
C ALA A 253 7.90 3.65 11.90
N TYR A 254 8.99 3.97 12.61
CA TYR A 254 8.92 4.38 14.01
C TYR A 254 8.08 5.65 14.19
N LYS A 255 8.34 6.69 13.37
CA LYS A 255 7.57 7.94 13.42
C LYS A 255 6.09 7.71 13.11
N GLU A 256 5.80 6.87 12.12
CA GLU A 256 4.44 6.51 11.73
C GLU A 256 3.70 5.79 12.86
N TYR A 257 4.33 4.79 13.48
CA TYR A 257 3.77 4.11 14.64
C TYR A 257 3.37 5.09 15.74
N LYS A 258 4.28 6.01 16.10
CA LYS A 258 3.99 7.01 17.15
C LYS A 258 2.82 7.91 16.76
N SER A 259 2.71 8.32 15.49
CA SER A 259 1.59 9.09 14.98
C SER A 259 0.26 8.32 15.04
N VAL A 260 0.26 7.06 14.60
CA VAL A 260 -0.90 6.17 14.64
C VAL A 260 -1.38 5.97 16.07
N MET A 261 -0.47 5.64 16.99
CA MET A 261 -0.81 5.38 18.39
C MET A 261 -1.30 6.63 19.12
N SER A 262 -0.72 7.80 18.84
CA SER A 262 -1.23 9.08 19.37
C SER A 262 -2.69 9.33 18.94
N LYS A 263 -3.03 9.08 17.67
CA LYS A 263 -4.41 9.19 17.19
C LYS A 263 -5.34 8.17 17.83
N VAL A 264 -4.91 6.91 17.96
CA VAL A 264 -5.66 5.84 18.64
C VAL A 264 -5.99 6.24 20.08
N CYS A 265 -4.98 6.66 20.84
CA CYS A 265 -5.14 7.08 22.23
C CYS A 265 -6.06 8.30 22.37
N SER A 266 -5.90 9.31 21.51
CA SER A 266 -6.82 10.47 21.48
C SER A 266 -8.27 10.05 21.22
N ASN A 267 -8.50 9.12 20.29
CA ASN A 267 -9.83 8.64 19.96
C ASN A 267 -10.46 7.80 21.08
N ASP A 268 -9.70 6.92 21.73
CA ASP A 268 -10.21 6.14 22.85
C ASP A 268 -10.45 6.99 24.09
N LYS A 269 -9.63 8.02 24.36
CA LYS A 269 -9.89 9.03 25.40
C LYS A 269 -11.23 9.73 25.19
N LYS A 270 -11.51 10.19 23.96
CA LYS A 270 -12.81 10.81 23.61
C LYS A 270 -13.98 9.83 23.81
N ARG A 271 -13.80 8.57 23.46
CA ARG A 271 -14.83 7.54 23.64
C ARG A 271 -15.09 7.24 25.11
N ILE A 272 -14.04 7.14 25.95
CA ILE A 272 -14.19 6.96 27.41
C ILE A 272 -14.98 8.12 27.98
N ALA A 273 -14.61 9.37 27.65
CA ALA A 273 -15.33 10.55 28.11
C ALA A 273 -16.82 10.53 27.69
N TYR A 274 -17.14 10.07 26.48
CA TYR A 274 -18.52 9.91 26.03
C TYR A 274 -19.30 8.85 26.82
N LEU A 275 -18.65 7.72 27.14
CA LEU A 275 -19.28 6.65 27.94
C LEU A 275 -19.59 7.12 29.36
N ASP A 276 -18.68 7.88 29.98
CA ASP A 276 -18.87 8.44 31.32
C ASP A 276 -20.04 9.43 31.36
N GLN A 277 -20.22 10.22 30.29
CA GLN A 277 -21.33 11.20 30.21
C GLN A 277 -22.70 10.56 29.93
N THR A 278 -22.74 9.49 29.13
CA THR A 278 -24.00 8.92 28.62
C THR A 278 -24.59 7.84 29.53
N LYS A 279 -23.78 7.14 30.32
CA LYS A 279 -24.25 6.09 31.23
C LYS A 279 -24.31 6.61 32.67
N LYS A 280 -25.38 7.36 33.02
CA LYS A 280 -25.72 7.69 34.42
C LYS A 280 -25.87 6.38 35.23
N GLY A 281 -24.80 5.95 35.91
CA GLY A 281 -24.78 4.78 36.79
C GLY A 281 -24.16 3.49 36.24
N ARG A 282 -23.63 3.46 35.01
CA ARG A 282 -22.86 2.31 34.49
C ARG A 282 -21.50 2.76 33.99
N ASN A 283 -20.47 2.60 34.82
CA ASN A 283 -19.09 2.87 34.45
C ASN A 283 -18.69 2.02 33.24
N PRO A 284 -17.79 2.51 32.36
CA PRO A 284 -17.19 1.67 31.33
C PRO A 284 -16.57 0.41 31.95
N ALA A 285 -16.53 -0.69 31.21
CA ALA A 285 -15.93 -1.92 31.69
C ALA A 285 -14.50 -1.65 32.21
N SER A 286 -14.22 -2.03 33.45
CA SER A 286 -12.94 -1.75 34.11
C SER A 286 -11.74 -2.29 33.32
N SER A 287 -11.91 -3.41 32.62
CA SER A 287 -10.92 -3.99 31.73
C SER A 287 -10.57 -3.09 30.53
N PHE A 288 -11.54 -2.36 29.97
CA PHE A 288 -11.32 -1.44 28.86
C PHE A 288 -10.52 -0.20 29.30
N ILE A 289 -10.88 0.40 30.44
CA ILE A 289 -10.16 1.55 31.01
C ILE A 289 -8.71 1.16 31.35
N LYS A 290 -8.52 0.00 31.99
CA LYS A 290 -7.18 -0.52 32.31
C LYS A 290 -6.33 -0.72 31.06
N SER A 291 -6.89 -1.36 30.02
CA SER A 291 -6.20 -1.57 28.74
C SER A 291 -5.83 -0.26 28.05
N TYR A 292 -6.71 0.74 28.09
CA TYR A 292 -6.42 2.08 27.59
C TYR A 292 -5.21 2.69 28.32
N HIS A 293 -5.20 2.71 29.65
CA HIS A 293 -4.09 3.30 30.41
C HIS A 293 -2.77 2.58 30.17
N GLU A 294 -2.77 1.25 30.13
CA GLU A 294 -1.56 0.47 29.84
C GLU A 294 -0.99 0.79 28.45
N LYS A 295 -1.86 0.87 27.43
CA LYS A 295 -1.47 1.15 26.04
C LYS A 295 -1.05 2.61 25.83
N CYS A 296 -1.76 3.55 26.45
CA CYS A 296 -1.65 4.97 26.15
C CYS A 296 -0.78 5.77 27.12
N LYS A 297 -0.21 5.14 28.16
CA LYS A 297 0.67 5.77 29.16
C LYS A 297 1.77 6.66 28.58
N HIS A 298 2.29 6.32 27.39
CA HIS A 298 3.38 7.04 26.73
C HIS A 298 2.93 7.94 25.57
N PHE A 299 1.62 8.17 25.46
CA PHE A 299 0.96 8.94 24.39
C PHE A 299 -0.02 9.99 24.90
N GLU A 300 -0.10 10.17 26.23
CA GLU A 300 -0.86 11.22 26.91
C GLU A 300 -0.04 12.52 27.05
#